data_AF-A0A6N7W405-F1
#
_entry.id   AF-A0A6N7W405-F1
#
_cell.length_a   1.000
_cell.length_b   1.000
_cell.length_c   1.000
_cell.angle_alpha   90.00
_cell.angle_beta   90.00
_cell.angle_gamma   90.00
#
_symmetry.space_group_name_H-M   'P 1'
#
loop_
_entity.id
_entity.type
_entity.pdbx_description
1 polymer ?
#
loop_
_entity_poly.entity_id
_entity_poly.type
_entity_poly.pdbx_seq_one_letter_code
_entity_poly.pdbx_strand_id
1 'polypeptide(L)'
;MMLTQVQKLQLKNAVQRVLHVPGNYRGGPIEMAVVADYSADGEALAECGKEIVAVLKSMGDTFRNVRLNLVRWKADDDINHEISALAYLQTGSAFQDYEPFASRKRLELLCGQLKMFQARSRLLLLITDGDLIIEDQALLRENLNPFLYRKLILITPEGIKQGSSLLQNNE
;
A
#
# COMPACT_ATOMS: atom_id res chain seq x y z
N MET A 1 12.13 -7.56 1.06
CA MET A 1 11.68 -8.17 -0.18
C MET A 1 12.18 -7.28 -1.28
N MET A 2 13.09 -7.82 -2.08
CA MET A 2 13.58 -7.14 -3.27
C MET A 2 12.60 -7.40 -4.41
N LEU A 3 12.14 -6.34 -5.08
CA LEU A 3 11.25 -6.50 -6.22
C LEU A 3 12.04 -6.98 -7.44
N THR A 4 11.54 -8.02 -8.10
CA THR A 4 12.07 -8.46 -9.40
C THR A 4 11.80 -7.41 -10.49
N GLN A 5 12.53 -7.46 -11.60
CA GLN A 5 12.29 -6.55 -12.74
C GLN A 5 10.85 -6.63 -13.26
N VAL A 6 10.27 -7.84 -13.26
CA VAL A 6 8.88 -8.06 -13.65
C VAL A 6 7.93 -7.38 -12.66
N GLN A 7 8.14 -7.55 -11.36
CA GLN A 7 7.33 -6.87 -10.33
C GLN A 7 7.47 -5.35 -10.40
N LYS A 8 8.65 -4.81 -10.68
CA LYS A 8 8.85 -3.35 -10.89
C LYS A 8 8.03 -2.83 -12.07
N LEU A 9 8.00 -3.56 -13.18
CA LEU A 9 7.17 -3.22 -14.34
C LEU A 9 5.66 -3.32 -14.02
N GLN A 10 5.25 -4.38 -13.33
CA GLN A 10 3.86 -4.56 -12.88
C GLN A 10 3.43 -3.43 -11.93
N LEU A 11 4.28 -3.04 -10.99
CA LEU A 11 4.05 -1.93 -10.07
C LEU A 11 3.90 -0.62 -10.83
N LYS A 12 4.81 -0.31 -11.76
CA LYS A 12 4.71 0.88 -12.61
C LYS A 12 3.37 0.93 -13.35
N ASN A 13 2.98 -0.16 -14.01
CA ASN A 13 1.72 -0.25 -14.75
C ASN A 13 0.51 -0.16 -13.81
N ALA A 14 0.60 -0.74 -12.62
CA ALA A 14 -0.44 -0.70 -11.61
C ALA A 14 -0.67 0.74 -11.09
N VAL A 15 0.42 1.44 -10.77
CA VAL A 15 0.40 2.85 -10.36
C VAL A 15 -0.18 3.73 -11.47
N GLN A 16 0.25 3.56 -12.72
CA GLN A 16 -0.32 4.31 -13.84
C GLN A 16 -1.84 4.10 -13.94
N ARG A 17 -2.31 2.85 -13.86
CA ARG A 17 -3.76 2.58 -13.90
C ARG A 17 -4.51 3.28 -12.78
N VAL A 18 -4.01 3.20 -11.55
CA VAL A 18 -4.62 3.87 -10.38
C VAL A 18 -4.71 5.38 -10.61
N LEU A 19 -3.61 6.04 -11.02
CA LEU A 19 -3.60 7.49 -11.19
C LEU A 19 -4.53 7.96 -12.31
N HIS A 20 -4.68 7.20 -13.39
CA HIS A 20 -5.54 7.53 -14.53
C HIS A 20 -7.02 7.16 -14.35
N VAL A 21 -7.43 6.57 -13.22
CA VAL A 21 -8.85 6.37 -12.92
C VAL A 21 -9.58 7.71 -13.04
N PRO A 22 -10.69 7.81 -13.80
CA PRO A 22 -11.42 9.06 -13.94
C PRO A 22 -11.79 9.68 -12.59
N GLY A 23 -11.41 10.94 -12.39
CA GLY A 23 -11.62 11.64 -11.12
C GLY A 23 -10.56 11.41 -10.04
N ASN A 24 -9.56 10.55 -10.27
CA ASN A 24 -8.45 10.33 -9.33
C ASN A 24 -7.36 11.40 -9.50
N TYR A 25 -6.24 11.18 -10.20
CA TYR A 25 -5.19 12.20 -10.27
C TYR A 25 -5.45 13.21 -11.40
N ARG A 26 -5.38 14.52 -11.08
CA ARG A 26 -5.64 15.61 -12.04
C ARG A 26 -4.45 16.58 -12.18
N GLY A 27 -3.26 16.18 -11.72
CA GLY A 27 -2.08 17.04 -11.62
C GLY A 27 -1.88 17.62 -10.21
N GLY A 28 -0.69 18.18 -9.98
CA GLY A 28 -0.27 18.75 -8.69
C GLY A 28 0.40 17.73 -7.75
N PRO A 29 0.67 18.11 -6.49
CA PRO A 29 1.28 17.20 -5.51
C PRO A 29 0.39 15.98 -5.24
N ILE A 30 1.01 14.80 -5.13
CA ILE A 30 0.30 13.57 -4.81
C ILE A 30 0.24 13.38 -3.30
N GLU A 31 -0.96 13.14 -2.78
CA GLU A 31 -1.16 12.53 -1.45
C GLU A 31 -1.29 11.01 -1.63
N MET A 32 -0.47 10.22 -0.95
CA MET A 32 -0.47 8.76 -1.04
C MET A 32 -0.23 8.11 0.32
N ALA A 33 -0.56 6.82 0.41
CA ALA A 33 -0.26 5.99 1.57
C ALA A 33 0.63 4.80 1.20
N VAL A 34 1.59 4.50 2.07
CA VAL A 34 2.26 3.20 2.11
C VAL A 34 1.83 2.51 3.38
N VAL A 35 1.24 1.33 3.25
CA VAL A 35 0.80 0.49 4.35
C VAL A 35 1.83 -0.61 4.51
N ALA A 36 2.46 -0.66 5.68
CA ALA A 36 3.44 -1.67 6.03
C ALA A 36 2.81 -2.67 6.99
N ASP A 37 2.82 -3.92 6.57
CA ASP A 37 2.34 -5.04 7.36
C ASP A 37 3.41 -5.54 8.33
N TYR A 38 3.24 -5.32 9.63
CA TYR A 38 4.29 -5.58 10.64
C TYR A 38 4.44 -7.08 11.01
N SER A 39 3.73 -7.99 10.34
CA SER A 39 4.05 -9.43 10.38
C SER A 39 5.17 -9.78 9.43
N ALA A 40 5.33 -9.01 8.35
CA ALA A 40 6.41 -9.18 7.41
C ALA A 40 7.73 -8.69 8.01
N ASP A 41 8.84 -9.33 7.63
CA ASP A 41 10.18 -9.00 8.09
C ASP A 41 10.55 -7.52 7.85
N GLY A 42 11.21 -6.91 8.85
CA GLY A 42 11.52 -5.47 8.85
C GLY A 42 12.53 -5.06 7.78
N GLU A 43 13.59 -5.85 7.61
CA GLU A 43 14.54 -5.65 6.50
C GLU A 43 13.82 -5.80 5.17
N ALA A 44 12.87 -6.72 5.11
CA ALA A 44 12.09 -6.93 3.92
C ALA A 44 11.18 -5.75 3.57
N LEU A 45 10.51 -5.16 4.56
CA LEU A 45 9.72 -3.93 4.40
C LEU A 45 10.60 -2.75 3.97
N ALA A 46 11.77 -2.59 4.60
CA ALA A 46 12.70 -1.53 4.28
C ALA A 46 13.18 -1.60 2.84
N GLU A 47 13.63 -2.78 2.39
CA GLU A 47 14.12 -2.95 1.02
C GLU A 47 13.00 -2.78 -0.01
N CYS A 48 11.80 -3.30 0.28
CA CYS A 48 10.65 -3.10 -0.59
C CYS A 48 10.27 -1.61 -0.69
N GLY A 49 10.35 -0.87 0.43
CA GLY A 49 10.14 0.57 0.46
C GLY A 49 11.09 1.33 -0.46
N LYS A 50 12.39 1.00 -0.44
CA LYS A 50 13.39 1.60 -1.34
C LYS A 50 13.05 1.34 -2.81
N GLU A 51 12.71 0.10 -3.12
CA GLU A 51 12.36 -0.32 -4.49
C GLU A 51 11.09 0.36 -5.00
N ILE A 52 10.07 0.50 -4.16
CA ILE A 52 8.87 1.28 -4.48
C ILE A 52 9.27 2.71 -4.84
N VAL A 53 10.07 3.39 -4.01
CA VAL A 53 10.46 4.78 -4.29
C VAL A 53 11.25 4.88 -5.59
N ALA A 54 12.16 3.94 -5.87
CA ALA A 54 12.91 3.91 -7.12
C ALA A 54 11.97 3.77 -8.34
N VAL A 55 10.99 2.87 -8.28
CA VAL A 55 9.97 2.71 -9.33
C VAL A 55 9.17 4.00 -9.50
N LEU A 56 8.65 4.60 -8.42
CA LEU A 56 7.85 5.82 -8.49
C LEU A 56 8.64 6.99 -9.09
N LYS A 57 9.91 7.18 -8.69
CA LYS A 57 10.77 8.24 -9.24
C LYS A 57 11.14 8.01 -10.71
N SER A 58 11.14 6.76 -11.19
CA SER A 58 11.33 6.46 -12.62
C SER A 58 10.15 6.88 -13.51
N MET A 59 9.02 7.29 -12.91
CA MET A 59 7.80 7.68 -13.62
C MET A 59 7.76 9.19 -13.94
N GLY A 60 8.92 9.85 -13.95
CA GLY A 60 9.05 11.28 -14.24
C GLY A 60 8.68 12.15 -13.03
N ASP A 61 8.12 13.32 -13.31
CA ASP A 61 7.94 14.38 -12.30
C ASP A 61 6.72 14.19 -11.39
N THR A 62 5.89 13.19 -11.68
CA THR A 62 4.65 12.89 -10.95
C THR A 62 4.87 12.72 -9.44
N PHE A 63 6.00 12.10 -9.04
CA PHE A 63 6.31 11.82 -7.64
C PHE A 63 7.40 12.74 -7.06
N ARG A 64 7.64 13.90 -7.68
CA ARG A 64 8.62 14.88 -7.17
C ARG A 64 8.18 15.49 -5.83
N ASN A 65 6.90 15.84 -5.72
CA ASN A 65 6.30 16.45 -4.53
C ASN A 65 5.18 15.55 -4.01
N VAL A 66 5.48 14.75 -3.00
CA VAL A 66 4.58 13.75 -2.45
C VAL A 66 4.36 14.00 -0.97
N ARG A 67 3.09 14.06 -0.57
CA ARG A 67 2.68 13.91 0.82
C ARG A 67 2.43 12.44 1.08
N LEU A 68 3.32 11.83 1.83
CA LEU A 68 3.25 10.42 2.17
C LEU A 68 2.62 10.25 3.55
N ASN A 69 1.63 9.37 3.66
CA ASN A 69 1.21 8.78 4.92
C ASN A 69 1.81 7.38 5.03
N LEU A 70 2.60 7.11 6.07
CA LEU A 70 3.04 5.77 6.41
C LEU A 70 2.04 5.17 7.41
N VAL A 71 1.44 4.06 7.04
CA VAL A 71 0.47 3.33 7.85
C VAL A 71 1.12 2.05 8.34
N ARG A 72 1.22 1.89 9.65
CA ARG A 72 1.82 0.71 10.30
C ARG A 72 0.71 -0.17 10.81
N TRP A 73 0.55 -1.35 10.22
CA TRP A 73 -0.47 -2.31 10.59
C TRP A 73 0.14 -3.40 11.48
N LYS A 74 0.02 -3.20 12.79
CA LYS A 74 0.57 -4.12 13.82
C LYS A 74 -0.47 -5.14 14.25
N ALA A 75 -1.69 -4.69 14.52
CA ALA A 75 -2.84 -5.54 14.84
C ALA A 75 -4.13 -4.92 14.28
N ASP A 76 -5.26 -5.61 14.39
CA ASP A 76 -6.57 -5.07 13.97
C ASP A 76 -6.96 -3.77 14.70
N ASP A 77 -6.54 -3.64 15.95
CA ASP A 77 -6.78 -2.51 16.85
C ASP A 77 -5.56 -1.58 16.99
N ASP A 78 -4.41 -1.94 16.39
CA ASP A 78 -3.18 -1.16 16.42
C ASP A 78 -2.71 -0.81 14.99
N ILE A 79 -3.34 0.23 14.43
CA ILE A 79 -3.04 0.79 13.11
C ILE A 79 -2.63 2.26 13.28
N ASN A 80 -1.36 2.56 13.03
CA ASN A 80 -0.79 3.88 13.26
C ASN A 80 -0.59 4.61 11.93
N HIS A 81 -1.10 5.83 11.83
CA HIS A 81 -0.95 6.69 10.66
C HIS A 81 0.01 7.83 10.97
N GLU A 82 1.09 7.96 10.19
CA GLU A 82 2.09 9.01 10.37
C GLU A 82 2.33 9.74 9.04
N ILE A 83 2.41 11.07 9.08
CA ILE A 83 2.88 11.84 7.93
C ILE A 83 4.39 11.63 7.82
N SER A 84 4.84 11.16 6.66
CA SER A 84 6.24 10.84 6.40
C SER A 84 6.72 11.49 5.09
N ALA A 85 7.99 11.30 4.78
CA ALA A 85 8.61 11.75 3.54
C ALA A 85 9.08 10.55 2.72
N LEU A 86 8.97 10.62 1.38
CA LEU A 86 9.52 9.58 0.50
C LEU A 86 11.01 9.33 0.74
N ALA A 87 11.75 10.33 1.20
CA ALA A 87 13.17 10.20 1.53
C ALA A 87 13.41 9.11 2.60
N TYR A 88 12.55 8.99 3.61
CA TYR A 88 12.69 7.97 4.65
C TYR A 88 12.43 6.55 4.14
N LEU A 89 11.50 6.38 3.18
CA LEU A 89 11.35 5.09 2.49
C LEU A 89 12.56 4.81 1.59
N GLN A 90 13.10 5.83 0.91
CA GLN A 90 14.22 5.69 0.00
C GLN A 90 15.52 5.26 0.69
N THR A 91 15.75 5.73 1.91
CA THR A 91 16.91 5.34 2.73
C THR A 91 16.65 4.07 3.54
N GLY A 92 15.39 3.63 3.63
CA GLY A 92 14.94 2.57 4.53
C GLY A 92 14.77 3.02 5.98
N SER A 93 15.05 4.29 6.31
CA SER A 93 14.97 4.78 7.69
C SER A 93 13.55 4.85 8.25
N ALA A 94 12.53 4.77 7.39
CA ALA A 94 11.13 4.64 7.79
C ALA A 94 10.84 3.43 8.72
N PHE A 95 11.73 2.43 8.71
CA PHE A 95 11.63 1.19 9.48
C PHE A 95 12.81 0.98 10.44
N GLN A 96 13.52 2.04 10.83
CA GLN A 96 14.63 1.92 11.79
C GLN A 96 14.19 1.43 13.17
N ASP A 97 13.06 1.94 13.67
CA ASP A 97 12.45 1.52 14.93
C ASP A 97 11.44 0.37 14.72
N TYR A 98 11.69 -0.47 13.72
CA TYR A 98 10.80 -1.60 13.45
C TYR A 98 10.96 -2.68 14.52
N GLU A 99 9.83 -3.11 15.07
CA GLU A 99 9.72 -4.26 15.95
C GLU A 99 8.70 -5.23 15.34
N PRO A 100 9.08 -6.49 15.09
CA PRO A 100 8.16 -7.49 14.57
C PRO A 100 6.94 -7.64 15.47
N PHE A 101 5.75 -7.66 14.87
CA PHE A 101 4.51 -7.85 15.61
C PHE A 101 3.68 -8.95 14.95
N ALA A 102 3.87 -10.17 15.44
CA ALA A 102 3.07 -11.32 15.04
C ALA A 102 1.68 -11.20 15.67
N SER A 103 0.69 -10.88 14.84
CA SER A 103 -0.70 -10.83 15.24
C SER A 103 -1.59 -11.33 14.12
N ARG A 104 -2.73 -11.89 14.52
CA ARG A 104 -3.80 -12.23 13.60
C ARG A 104 -4.44 -10.95 13.09
N LYS A 105 -4.43 -10.76 11.78
CA LYS A 105 -4.75 -9.49 11.13
C LYS A 105 -5.70 -9.67 9.98
N ARG A 106 -6.85 -8.98 10.04
CA ARG A 106 -7.95 -9.13 9.09
C ARG A 106 -7.99 -7.99 8.10
N LEU A 107 -7.99 -8.35 6.82
CA LEU A 107 -7.91 -7.39 5.72
C LEU A 107 -9.14 -6.47 5.66
N GLU A 108 -10.33 -6.98 5.98
CA GLU A 108 -11.57 -6.22 6.03
C GLU A 108 -11.52 -5.07 7.03
N LEU A 109 -10.84 -5.26 8.17
CA LEU A 109 -10.69 -4.24 9.21
C LEU A 109 -9.65 -3.18 8.82
N LEU A 110 -8.51 -3.61 8.26
CA LEU A 110 -7.55 -2.70 7.66
C LEU A 110 -8.22 -1.82 6.60
N CYS A 111 -9.01 -2.43 5.70
CA CYS A 111 -9.71 -1.68 4.66
C CYS A 111 -10.67 -0.64 5.24
N GLY A 112 -11.34 -0.93 6.36
CA GLY A 112 -12.17 0.02 7.08
C GLY A 112 -11.38 1.24 7.58
N GLN A 113 -10.23 0.99 8.21
CA GLN A 113 -9.32 2.06 8.66
C GLN A 113 -8.79 2.89 7.49
N LEU A 114 -8.33 2.25 6.41
CA LEU A 114 -7.84 2.95 5.23
C LEU A 114 -8.95 3.77 4.55
N LYS A 115 -10.18 3.25 4.50
CA LYS A 115 -11.33 3.99 3.97
C LYS A 115 -11.61 5.26 4.79
N MET A 116 -11.49 5.20 6.11
CA MET A 116 -11.73 6.32 7.00
C MET A 116 -10.61 7.38 6.96
N PHE A 117 -9.34 6.95 7.06
CA PHE A 117 -8.20 7.86 7.24
C PHE A 117 -7.46 8.22 5.95
N GLN A 118 -7.57 7.40 4.90
CA GLN A 118 -6.81 7.56 3.65
C GLN A 118 -7.70 7.88 2.44
N ALA A 119 -8.92 8.39 2.65
CA ALA A 119 -9.86 8.73 1.58
C ALA A 119 -9.30 9.73 0.55
N ARG A 120 -8.44 10.66 1.00
CA ARG A 120 -7.80 11.69 0.15
C ARG A 120 -6.58 11.16 -0.60
N SER A 121 -5.98 10.07 -0.13
CA SER A 121 -4.87 9.41 -0.81
C SER A 121 -5.33 8.97 -2.20
N ARG A 122 -4.50 9.29 -3.20
CA ARG A 122 -4.73 8.98 -4.62
C ARG A 122 -4.14 7.62 -5.00
N LEU A 123 -3.22 7.13 -4.18
CA LEU A 123 -2.54 5.86 -4.33
C LEU A 123 -2.33 5.25 -2.95
N LEU A 124 -2.64 3.96 -2.78
CA LEU A 124 -2.33 3.21 -1.58
C LEU A 124 -1.53 1.97 -1.97
N LEU A 125 -0.38 1.76 -1.34
CA LEU A 125 0.49 0.61 -1.57
C LEU A 125 0.57 -0.21 -0.28
N LEU A 126 0.02 -1.42 -0.28
CA LEU A 126 0.14 -2.35 0.85
C LEU A 126 1.31 -3.31 0.59
N ILE A 127 2.31 -3.27 1.46
CA ILE A 127 3.43 -4.21 1.49
C ILE A 127 3.10 -5.27 2.54
N THR A 128 2.99 -6.53 2.12
CA THR A 128 2.60 -7.67 2.96
C THR A 128 3.28 -8.94 2.46
N ASP A 129 3.38 -9.96 3.30
CA ASP A 129 3.85 -11.30 2.94
C ASP A 129 2.79 -12.08 2.13
N GLY A 130 1.55 -11.58 2.05
CA GLY A 130 0.47 -12.19 1.30
C GLY A 130 -0.44 -13.09 2.13
N ASP A 131 -0.12 -13.35 3.40
CA ASP A 131 -0.96 -14.13 4.33
C ASP A 131 -2.10 -13.27 4.88
N LEU A 132 -3.02 -12.91 3.99
CA LEU A 132 -4.14 -12.02 4.28
C LEU A 132 -5.35 -12.83 4.77
N ILE A 133 -5.69 -12.67 6.05
CA ILE A 133 -6.89 -13.27 6.61
C ILE A 133 -8.11 -12.43 6.21
N ILE A 134 -9.12 -13.10 5.67
CA ILE A 134 -10.44 -12.53 5.40
C ILE A 134 -11.47 -13.42 6.08
N GLU A 135 -12.18 -12.90 7.08
CA GLU A 135 -13.27 -13.62 7.75
C GLU A 135 -14.64 -13.15 7.26
N ASP A 136 -14.79 -11.85 6.98
CA ASP A 136 -16.02 -11.24 6.49
C ASP A 136 -15.84 -10.61 5.11
N GLN A 137 -16.23 -11.38 4.08
CA GLN A 137 -16.20 -10.93 2.69
C GLN A 137 -17.18 -9.79 2.40
N ALA A 138 -18.31 -9.73 3.10
CA ALA A 138 -19.30 -8.67 2.92
C ALA A 138 -18.75 -7.35 3.45
N LEU A 139 -18.14 -7.38 4.64
CA LEU A 139 -17.47 -6.22 5.23
C LEU A 139 -16.24 -5.80 4.41
N LEU A 140 -15.44 -6.74 3.90
CA LEU A 140 -14.33 -6.43 2.99
C LEU A 140 -14.86 -5.66 1.77
N ARG A 141 -15.91 -6.17 1.13
CA ARG A 141 -16.53 -5.53 -0.03
C ARG A 141 -17.07 -4.14 0.31
N GLU A 142 -17.71 -3.97 1.46
CA GLU A 142 -18.20 -2.68 1.93
C GLU A 142 -17.05 -1.68 2.14
N ASN A 143 -15.96 -2.12 2.78
CA ASN A 143 -14.81 -1.30 3.10
C ASN A 143 -13.92 -0.99 1.89
N LEU A 144 -13.92 -1.87 0.89
CA LEU A 144 -13.30 -1.60 -0.40
C LEU A 144 -14.06 -0.55 -1.22
N ASN A 145 -15.38 -0.44 -1.03
CA ASN A 145 -16.23 0.53 -1.72
C ASN A 145 -16.33 1.87 -0.96
N PRO A 146 -16.55 3.00 -1.67
CA PRO A 146 -16.76 3.10 -3.11
C PRO A 146 -15.47 3.30 -3.92
N PHE A 147 -14.32 3.52 -3.29
CA PHE A 147 -13.11 3.97 -3.99
C PHE A 147 -11.85 3.13 -3.73
N LEU A 148 -11.75 2.46 -2.58
CA LEU A 148 -10.48 1.89 -2.11
C LEU A 148 -9.98 0.79 -3.06
N TYR A 149 -10.87 -0.06 -3.58
CA TYR A 149 -10.51 -1.11 -4.55
C TYR A 149 -9.82 -0.59 -5.82
N ARG A 150 -10.09 0.66 -6.23
CA ARG A 150 -9.46 1.26 -7.43
C ARG A 150 -8.14 1.96 -7.15
N LYS A 151 -7.80 2.16 -5.87
CA LYS A 151 -6.62 2.92 -5.45
C LYS A 151 -5.58 2.08 -4.73
N LEU A 152 -5.99 0.93 -4.20
CA LEU A 152 -5.13 0.01 -3.47
C LEU A 152 -4.35 -0.89 -4.44
N ILE A 153 -3.06 -1.04 -4.19
CA ILE A 153 -2.17 -2.01 -4.82
C ILE A 153 -1.55 -2.85 -3.72
N LEU A 154 -1.61 -4.17 -3.86
CA LEU A 154 -0.97 -5.13 -2.97
C LEU A 154 0.36 -5.53 -3.58
N ILE A 155 1.40 -5.50 -2.76
CA ILE A 155 2.78 -5.84 -3.11
C ILE A 155 3.17 -7.00 -2.21
N THR A 156 3.22 -8.20 -2.79
CA THR A 156 3.53 -9.45 -2.10
C THR A 156 4.72 -10.16 -2.76
N PRO A 157 5.33 -11.17 -2.11
CA PRO A 157 6.39 -11.98 -2.72
C PRO A 157 5.96 -12.61 -4.06
N GLU A 158 4.68 -12.98 -4.17
CA GLU A 158 4.11 -13.64 -5.36
C GLU A 158 3.83 -12.64 -6.50
N GLY A 159 3.72 -11.34 -6.22
CA GLY A 159 3.51 -10.34 -7.26
C GLY A 159 2.77 -9.08 -6.84
N ILE A 160 2.35 -8.32 -7.86
CA ILE A 160 1.62 -7.07 -7.71
C ILE A 160 0.15 -7.28 -8.08
N LYS A 161 -0.76 -7.04 -7.14
CA LYS A 161 -2.21 -7.19 -7.36
C LYS A 161 -2.94 -5.86 -7.17
N GLN A 162 -3.98 -5.63 -7.96
CA GLN A 162 -4.88 -4.48 -7.78
C GLN A 162 -5.91 -4.78 -6.69
N GLY A 163 -6.33 -3.79 -5.92
CA GLY A 163 -7.38 -3.94 -4.91
C GLY A 163 -8.69 -4.44 -5.49
N SER A 164 -8.96 -4.21 -6.78
CA SER A 164 -10.13 -4.75 -7.48
C SER A 164 -10.15 -6.28 -7.54
N SER A 165 -8.99 -6.94 -7.48
CA SER A 165 -8.92 -8.41 -7.44
C SER A 165 -9.49 -8.98 -6.14
N LEU A 166 -9.46 -8.22 -5.04
CA LEU A 166 -10.06 -8.62 -3.76
C LEU A 166 -11.59 -8.71 -3.82
N LEU A 167 -12.22 -8.11 -4.83
CA LEU A 167 -13.67 -8.20 -5.05
C LEU A 167 -14.08 -9.42 -5.89
N GLN A 168 -13.11 -10.12 -6.50
CA GLN A 168 -13.35 -11.17 -7.49
C GLN A 168 -13.23 -12.59 -6.92
N ASN A 169 -12.86 -12.75 -5.65
CA ASN A 169 -12.75 -14.07 -4.99
C ASN A 169 -14.14 -14.63 -4.57
N ASN A 170 -15.08 -14.61 -5.50
CA ASN A 170 -16.40 -15.23 -5.38
C ASN A 170 -16.52 -16.37 -6.41
N GLU A 171 -15.67 -17.40 -6.30
CA GLU A 171 -15.95 -18.72 -6.87
C GLU A 171 -15.50 -19.80 -5.89
#